data_AF-Q84WR6-F1
#
_entry.id   AF-Q84WR6-F1
#
_cell.length_a   1.000
_cell.length_b   1.000
_cell.length_c   1.000
_cell.angle_alpha   90.00
_cell.angle_beta   90.00
_cell.angle_gamma   90.00
#
_symmetry.space_group_name_H-M   'P 1'
#
loop_
_entity.id
_entity.type
_entity.pdbx_description
1 polymer ?
#
loop_
_entity_poly.entity_id
_entity_poly.type
_entity_poly.pdbx_seq_one_letter_code
_entity_poly.pdbx_strand_id
1 'polypeptide(L)'
;MDLDPKKFAALLDKIEAEADEFLLARNQMVENDKERNANREALTALRKRARTTKTSVISPFDSMMKDIHGSSTKPLVQEVCSTCGSHDSSEPTWMMLPGADLFAAIPFHAVHTMLEKDEEKMEFESKKLQSLVKEKALFISELGALADGISPGVIRSLVALEDKP
;
A
#
# COMPACT_ATOMS: atom_id res chain seq x y z
N MET A 1 -12.85 22.93 39.38
CA MET A 1 -12.89 23.93 38.30
C MET A 1 -14.34 24.04 37.87
N ASP A 2 -15.00 25.17 38.14
CA ASP A 2 -16.33 25.42 37.57
C ASP A 2 -16.16 25.77 36.09
N LEU A 3 -16.08 24.72 35.28
CA LEU A 3 -16.14 24.86 33.82
C LEU A 3 -17.56 25.31 33.48
N ASP A 4 -17.66 26.44 32.77
CA ASP A 4 -18.91 26.86 32.14
C ASP A 4 -19.50 25.66 31.38
N PRO A 5 -20.69 25.16 31.75
CA PRO A 5 -21.26 23.94 31.18
C PRO A 5 -21.29 23.95 29.65
N LYS A 6 -21.47 25.13 29.04
CA LYS A 6 -21.46 25.29 27.58
C LYS A 6 -20.07 25.08 26.98
N LYS A 7 -19.02 25.57 27.64
CA LYS A 7 -17.63 25.37 27.20
C LYS A 7 -17.20 23.92 27.36
N PHE A 8 -17.68 23.25 28.41
CA PHE A 8 -17.39 21.85 28.63
C PHE A 8 -18.07 20.96 27.57
N ALA A 9 -19.36 21.20 27.28
CA ALA A 9 -20.06 20.50 26.21
C ALA A 9 -19.35 20.68 24.85
N ALA A 10 -18.99 21.91 24.49
CA ALA A 10 -18.27 22.18 23.24
C ALA A 10 -16.87 21.55 23.17
N LEU A 11 -16.22 21.28 24.31
CA LEU A 11 -14.97 20.53 24.36
C LEU A 11 -15.21 19.04 24.10
N LEU A 12 -16.23 18.46 24.72
CA LEU A 12 -16.63 17.07 24.51
C LEU A 12 -17.00 16.81 23.04
N ASP A 13 -17.79 17.69 22.42
CA ASP A 13 -18.17 17.57 21.02
C ASP A 13 -16.95 17.52 20.08
N LYS A 14 -15.92 18.32 20.39
CA LYS A 14 -14.65 18.31 19.63
C LYS A 14 -13.87 17.02 19.85
N ILE A 15 -13.79 16.55 21.09
CA ILE A 15 -13.10 15.29 21.40
C ILE A 15 -13.78 14.14 20.67
N GLU A 16 -15.11 14.09 20.67
CA GLU A 16 -15.90 13.07 19.99
C GLU A 16 -15.67 13.09 18.47
N ALA A 17 -15.74 14.26 17.83
CA ALA A 17 -15.49 14.38 16.39
C ALA A 17 -14.07 13.91 15.99
N GLU A 18 -13.04 14.30 16.76
CA GLU A 18 -11.67 13.85 16.51
C GLU A 18 -11.48 12.36 16.78
N ALA A 19 -12.16 11.81 17.79
CA ALA A 19 -12.13 10.38 18.12
C ALA A 19 -12.82 9.53 17.05
N ASP A 20 -13.92 9.99 16.47
CA ASP A 20 -14.61 9.31 15.37
C ASP A 20 -13.72 9.20 14.14
N GLU A 21 -13.07 10.30 13.75
CA GLU A 21 -12.12 10.29 12.63
C GLU A 21 -10.91 9.36 12.90
N PHE A 22 -10.39 9.37 14.13
CA PHE A 22 -9.33 8.46 14.56
C PHE A 22 -9.74 6.99 14.42
N LEU A 23 -10.93 6.64 14.92
CA LEU A 23 -11.46 5.27 14.87
C LEU A 23 -11.75 4.83 13.42
N LEU A 24 -12.31 5.72 12.61
CA LEU A 24 -12.54 5.46 11.19
C LEU A 24 -11.23 5.19 10.45
N ALA A 25 -10.22 6.03 10.63
CA ALA A 25 -8.91 5.84 10.01
C ALA A 25 -8.24 4.52 10.46
N ARG A 26 -8.35 4.18 11.76
CA ARG A 26 -7.87 2.92 12.32
C ARG A 26 -8.54 1.69 11.71
N ASN A 27 -9.85 1.74 11.50
CA ASN A 27 -10.60 0.66 10.87
C ASN A 27 -10.21 0.54 9.39
N GLN A 28 -10.10 1.65 8.67
CA GLN A 28 -9.67 1.65 7.27
C GLN A 28 -8.26 1.06 7.10
N MET A 29 -7.33 1.31 8.03
CA MET A 29 -6.01 0.67 8.00
C MET A 29 -6.09 -0.86 8.04
N VAL A 30 -7.03 -1.42 8.83
CA VAL A 30 -7.20 -2.87 8.94
C VAL A 30 -7.80 -3.44 7.66
N GLU A 31 -8.81 -2.79 7.08
CA GLU A 31 -9.38 -3.24 5.81
C GLU A 31 -8.38 -3.15 4.66
N ASN A 32 -7.62 -2.05 4.57
CA ASN A 32 -6.55 -1.90 3.57
C ASN A 32 -5.46 -2.96 3.75
N ASP A 33 -5.13 -3.36 4.99
CA ASP A 33 -4.14 -4.41 5.22
C ASP A 33 -4.61 -5.79 4.74
N LYS A 34 -5.91 -6.10 4.94
CA LYS A 34 -6.51 -7.33 4.40
C LYS A 34 -6.43 -7.37 2.88
N GLU A 35 -6.80 -6.28 2.22
CA GLU A 35 -6.77 -6.16 0.76
C GLU A 35 -5.33 -6.25 0.22
N ARG A 36 -4.40 -5.55 0.88
CA ARG A 36 -2.97 -5.63 0.57
C ARG A 36 -2.44 -7.06 0.68
N ASN A 37 -2.82 -7.79 1.73
CA ASN A 37 -2.40 -9.18 1.90
C ASN A 37 -2.99 -10.08 0.80
N ALA A 38 -4.27 -9.91 0.46
CA ALA A 38 -4.91 -10.65 -0.64
C ALA A 38 -4.20 -10.39 -1.99
N ASN A 39 -3.87 -9.14 -2.30
CA ASN A 39 -3.14 -8.78 -3.52
C ASN A 39 -1.72 -9.36 -3.53
N ARG A 40 -1.03 -9.41 -2.37
CA ARG A 40 0.28 -10.05 -2.25
C ARG A 40 0.21 -11.55 -2.52
N GLU A 41 -0.82 -12.22 -2.01
CA GLU A 41 -1.06 -13.64 -2.27
C GLU A 41 -1.38 -13.89 -3.75
N ALA A 42 -2.23 -13.06 -4.36
CA ALA A 42 -2.55 -13.13 -5.79
C ALA A 42 -1.29 -12.94 -6.66
N LEU A 43 -0.48 -11.92 -6.40
CA LEU A 43 0.80 -11.70 -7.10
C LEU A 43 1.76 -12.87 -6.90
N THR A 44 1.78 -13.47 -5.71
CA THR A 44 2.63 -14.64 -5.44
C THR A 44 2.18 -15.85 -6.26
N ALA A 45 0.87 -16.06 -6.38
CA ALA A 45 0.30 -17.12 -7.22
C ALA A 45 0.59 -16.90 -8.72
N LEU A 46 0.43 -15.67 -9.21
CA LEU A 46 0.74 -15.31 -10.60
C LEU A 46 2.23 -15.52 -10.91
N ARG A 47 3.13 -15.04 -10.05
CA ARG A 47 4.58 -15.24 -10.19
C ARG A 47 4.96 -16.72 -10.20
N LYS A 48 4.33 -17.53 -9.34
CA LYS A 48 4.54 -18.99 -9.33
C LYS A 48 4.10 -19.65 -10.64
N ARG A 49 2.98 -19.22 -11.22
CA ARG A 49 2.49 -19.69 -12.52
C ARG A 49 3.43 -19.29 -13.66
N ALA A 50 3.90 -18.05 -13.64
CA ALA A 50 4.83 -17.51 -14.63
C ALA A 50 6.29 -17.97 -14.45
N ARG A 51 6.60 -18.63 -13.32
CA ARG A 51 7.97 -18.96 -12.88
C ARG A 51 8.89 -17.74 -12.81
N THR A 52 8.34 -16.59 -12.42
CA THR A 52 9.06 -15.33 -12.22
C THR A 52 9.32 -15.08 -10.73
N THR A 53 10.36 -14.33 -10.40
CA THR A 53 10.63 -13.85 -9.04
C THR A 53 10.66 -12.32 -9.03
N LYS A 54 10.25 -11.68 -7.91
CA LYS A 54 10.31 -10.21 -7.73
C LYS A 54 11.76 -9.69 -7.84
N THR A 55 12.75 -10.58 -7.67
CA THR A 55 14.19 -10.33 -7.82
C THR A 55 14.67 -10.72 -9.23
N SER A 56 14.00 -10.28 -10.28
CA SER A 56 14.62 -10.29 -11.62
C SER A 56 15.61 -9.12 -11.68
N VAL A 57 16.70 -9.22 -10.91
CA VAL A 57 17.93 -8.57 -11.33
C VAL A 57 18.22 -9.18 -12.69
N ILE A 58 18.17 -8.36 -13.74
CA ILE A 58 18.59 -8.75 -15.09
C ILE A 58 19.89 -9.52 -14.91
N SER A 59 19.90 -10.80 -15.29
CA SER A 59 21.10 -11.62 -15.15
C SER A 59 22.26 -10.85 -15.78
N PRO A 60 23.43 -10.72 -15.13
CA PRO A 60 24.56 -9.96 -15.65
C PRO A 60 24.96 -10.36 -17.09
N PHE A 61 24.58 -11.57 -17.52
CA PHE A 61 24.78 -12.08 -18.88
C PHE A 61 23.98 -11.33 -19.96
N ASP A 62 22.77 -10.83 -19.67
CA ASP A 62 21.95 -10.12 -20.67
C ASP A 62 22.50 -8.72 -21.00
N SER A 63 23.21 -8.09 -20.05
CA SER A 63 23.89 -6.82 -20.31
C SER A 63 25.20 -7.00 -21.09
N MET A 64 25.89 -8.14 -20.94
CA MET A 64 27.17 -8.41 -21.62
C MET A 64 27.01 -8.79 -23.10
N MET A 65 25.81 -9.20 -23.53
CA MET A 65 25.53 -9.60 -24.91
C MET A 65 25.06 -8.45 -25.82
N LYS A 66 24.86 -7.24 -25.29
CA LYS A 66 24.52 -6.05 -26.10
C LYS A 66 25.70 -5.47 -26.89
N ASP A 67 26.94 -5.74 -26.45
CA ASP A 67 28.15 -5.14 -27.05
C ASP A 67 28.83 -6.01 -28.11
N ILE A 68 28.25 -7.16 -28.43
CA ILE A 68 28.71 -8.03 -29.51
C ILE A 68 27.50 -8.24 -30.40
N HIS A 69 27.48 -7.66 -31.61
CA HIS A 69 27.14 -8.38 -32.85
C HIS A 69 27.15 -7.42 -34.05
N GLY A 70 28.19 -7.57 -34.87
CA GLY A 70 28.01 -7.50 -36.31
C GLY A 70 27.40 -8.81 -36.81
N SER A 71 26.42 -8.71 -37.70
CA SER A 71 25.91 -9.76 -38.61
C SER A 71 25.15 -10.96 -38.00
N SER A 72 23.81 -10.90 -38.00
CA SER A 72 22.90 -11.91 -38.61
C SER A 72 21.43 -11.60 -38.26
N THR A 73 20.53 -11.89 -39.19
CA THR A 73 19.13 -11.44 -39.25
C THR A 73 18.14 -12.23 -38.38
N LYS A 74 18.51 -12.58 -37.15
CA LYS A 74 17.59 -13.08 -36.11
C LYS A 74 17.97 -12.44 -34.77
N PRO A 75 17.04 -11.81 -34.03
CA PRO A 75 17.36 -11.32 -32.69
C PRO A 75 17.74 -12.52 -31.82
N LEU A 76 19.03 -12.61 -31.46
CA LEU A 76 19.61 -13.70 -30.66
C LEU A 76 19.11 -13.68 -29.20
N VAL A 77 18.50 -12.58 -28.78
CA VAL A 77 17.89 -12.38 -27.47
C VAL A 77 16.43 -12.02 -27.68
N GLN A 78 15.53 -12.92 -27.28
CA GLN A 78 14.12 -12.61 -27.15
C GLN A 78 13.97 -11.79 -25.87
N GLU A 79 13.54 -10.53 -25.96
CA GLU A 79 13.28 -9.71 -24.77
C GLU A 79 12.19 -10.39 -23.94
N VAL A 80 12.58 -10.93 -22.80
CA VAL A 80 11.67 -11.59 -21.86
C VAL A 80 11.02 -10.51 -21.01
N CYS A 81 9.69 -10.54 -20.92
CA CYS A 81 8.95 -9.61 -20.07
C CYS A 81 9.39 -9.78 -18.61
N SER A 82 9.77 -8.69 -17.93
CA SER A 82 10.15 -8.72 -16.51
C SER A 82 9.02 -9.24 -15.59
N THR A 83 7.77 -8.95 -15.96
CA THR A 83 6.57 -9.34 -15.20
C THR A 83 6.15 -10.78 -15.49
N CYS A 84 6.07 -11.16 -16.78
CA CYS A 84 5.52 -12.45 -17.20
C CYS A 84 6.57 -13.53 -17.44
N GLY A 85 7.86 -13.18 -17.52
CA GLY A 85 8.89 -14.14 -17.88
C GLY A 85 8.63 -14.76 -19.25
N SER A 86 8.73 -16.09 -19.32
CA SER A 86 8.43 -16.88 -20.52
C SER A 86 6.96 -17.30 -20.63
N HIS A 87 6.11 -16.87 -19.69
CA HIS A 87 4.69 -17.21 -19.68
C HIS A 87 3.91 -16.42 -20.75
N ASP A 88 2.84 -17.02 -21.27
CA ASP A 88 1.92 -16.34 -22.19
C ASP A 88 1.30 -15.11 -21.50
N SER A 89 1.62 -13.92 -22.00
CA SER A 89 1.11 -12.65 -21.49
C SER A 89 -0.37 -12.43 -21.81
N SER A 90 -0.89 -13.13 -22.82
CA SER A 90 -2.26 -13.02 -23.31
C SER A 90 -3.21 -14.03 -22.68
N GLU A 91 -2.70 -14.98 -21.87
CA GLU A 91 -3.52 -16.01 -21.24
C GLU A 91 -4.66 -15.36 -20.44
N PRO A 92 -5.92 -15.74 -20.69
CA PRO A 92 -7.05 -15.17 -19.96
C PRO A 92 -6.98 -15.55 -18.47
N THR A 93 -6.94 -14.52 -17.63
CA THR A 93 -6.88 -14.63 -16.18
C THR A 93 -8.10 -13.94 -15.58
N TRP A 94 -8.83 -14.66 -14.73
CA TRP A 94 -10.02 -14.13 -14.07
C TRP A 94 -9.61 -13.21 -12.91
N MET A 95 -10.16 -12.00 -12.91
CA MET A 95 -10.01 -11.02 -11.84
C MET A 95 -11.36 -10.36 -11.57
N MET A 96 -11.63 -10.05 -10.29
CA MET A 96 -12.74 -9.17 -9.91
C MET A 96 -12.30 -7.72 -10.16
N LEU A 97 -13.11 -6.97 -10.91
CA LEU A 97 -12.77 -5.58 -11.24
C LEU A 97 -12.88 -4.68 -10.00
N PRO A 98 -11.87 -3.87 -9.66
CA PRO A 98 -11.95 -2.95 -8.53
C PRO A 98 -13.15 -1.99 -8.67
N GLY A 99 -13.97 -1.88 -7.62
CA GLY A 99 -15.15 -1.02 -7.61
C GLY A 99 -16.36 -1.56 -8.38
N ALA A 100 -16.29 -2.79 -8.91
CA ALA A 100 -17.42 -3.48 -9.53
C ALA A 100 -17.52 -4.92 -9.02
N ASP A 101 -18.73 -5.38 -8.68
CA ASP A 101 -19.00 -6.78 -8.33
C ASP A 101 -19.05 -7.68 -9.59
N LEU A 102 -18.05 -7.54 -10.47
CA LEU A 102 -17.99 -8.21 -11.77
C LEU A 102 -16.63 -8.90 -11.96
N PHE A 103 -16.68 -10.17 -12.34
CA PHE A 103 -15.51 -10.90 -12.81
C PHE A 103 -15.32 -10.72 -14.31
N ALA A 104 -14.08 -10.44 -14.71
CA ALA A 104 -13.69 -10.35 -16.11
C ALA A 104 -12.47 -11.23 -16.38
N ALA A 105 -12.44 -11.83 -17.57
CA ALA A 105 -11.25 -12.49 -18.09
C ALA A 105 -10.37 -11.42 -18.75
N ILE A 106 -9.21 -11.17 -18.18
CA ILE A 106 -8.27 -10.12 -18.58
C ILE A 106 -6.93 -10.79 -18.91
N PRO A 107 -6.13 -10.29 -19.86
CA PRO A 107 -4.80 -10.84 -20.14
C PRO A 107 -3.92 -10.93 -18.89
N PHE A 108 -3.20 -12.04 -18.75
CA PHE A 108 -2.31 -12.33 -17.60
C PHE A 108 -1.38 -11.16 -17.26
N HIS A 109 -0.76 -10.55 -18.26
CA HIS A 109 0.12 -9.39 -18.06
C HIS A 109 -0.60 -8.17 -17.48
N ALA A 110 -1.83 -7.91 -17.95
CA ALA A 110 -2.63 -6.80 -17.47
C ALA A 110 -3.04 -7.02 -16.01
N VAL A 111 -3.50 -8.23 -15.63
CA VAL A 111 -3.81 -8.55 -14.22
C VAL A 111 -2.58 -8.35 -13.33
N HIS A 112 -1.42 -8.83 -13.76
CA HIS A 112 -0.19 -8.72 -12.98
C HIS A 112 0.25 -7.26 -12.78
N THR A 113 0.22 -6.46 -13.84
CA THR A 113 0.59 -5.03 -13.78
C THR A 113 -0.43 -4.18 -13.01
N MET A 114 -1.72 -4.52 -13.07
CA MET A 114 -2.76 -3.88 -12.26
C MET A 114 -2.50 -4.12 -10.76
N LEU A 115 -2.29 -5.37 -10.36
CA LEU A 115 -2.01 -5.71 -8.96
C LEU A 115 -0.70 -5.10 -8.43
N GLU A 116 0.34 -4.99 -9.26
CA GLU A 116 1.59 -4.31 -8.87
C GLU A 116 1.40 -2.81 -8.64
N LYS A 117 0.66 -2.13 -9.52
CA LYS A 117 0.30 -0.71 -9.32
C LYS A 117 -0.59 -0.51 -8.10
N ASP A 118 -1.51 -1.43 -7.85
CA ASP A 118 -2.35 -1.40 -6.66
C ASP A 118 -1.51 -1.60 -5.39
N GLU A 119 -0.49 -2.47 -5.40
CA GLU A 119 0.47 -2.63 -4.28
C GLU A 119 1.16 -1.30 -3.93
N GLU A 120 1.64 -0.57 -4.94
CA GLU A 120 2.28 0.75 -4.76
C GLU A 120 1.31 1.81 -4.22
N LYS A 121 0.09 1.85 -4.77
CA LYS A 121 -0.96 2.79 -4.34
C LYS A 121 -1.38 2.52 -2.89
N MET A 122 -1.61 1.26 -2.53
CA MET A 122 -1.99 0.87 -1.17
C MET A 122 -0.89 1.19 -0.15
N GLU A 123 0.38 1.07 -0.53
CA GLU A 123 1.50 1.46 0.35
C GLU A 123 1.50 2.97 0.63
N PHE A 124 1.24 3.79 -0.39
CA PHE A 124 1.09 5.23 -0.23
C PHE A 124 -0.11 5.57 0.67
N GLU A 125 -1.28 4.96 0.43
CA GLU A 125 -2.48 5.18 1.22
C GLU A 125 -2.32 4.73 2.68
N SER A 126 -1.63 3.61 2.91
CA SER A 126 -1.27 3.13 4.24
C SER A 126 -0.44 4.17 5.02
N LYS A 127 0.60 4.73 4.39
CA LYS A 127 1.41 5.80 5.01
C LYS A 127 0.57 7.03 5.33
N LYS A 128 -0.31 7.44 4.41
CA LYS A 128 -1.23 8.56 4.61
C LYS A 128 -2.16 8.32 5.81
N LEU A 129 -2.76 7.14 5.92
CA LEU A 129 -3.62 6.77 7.05
C LEU A 129 -2.85 6.72 8.37
N GLN A 130 -1.63 6.19 8.37
CA GLN A 130 -0.77 6.19 9.56
C GLN A 130 -0.47 7.62 10.04
N SER A 131 -0.16 8.53 9.14
CA SER A 131 0.03 9.96 9.47
C SER A 131 -1.24 10.57 10.05
N LEU A 132 -2.40 10.30 9.45
CA LEU A 132 -3.69 10.79 9.96
C LEU A 132 -3.98 10.27 11.37
N VAL A 133 -3.79 8.98 11.62
CA VAL A 133 -3.99 8.37 12.95
C VAL A 133 -3.07 9.02 13.99
N LYS A 134 -1.81 9.26 13.65
CA LYS A 134 -0.84 9.96 14.51
C LYS A 134 -1.29 11.39 14.84
N GLU A 135 -1.72 12.13 13.83
CA GLU A 135 -2.21 13.51 13.96
C GLU A 135 -3.44 13.57 14.87
N LYS A 136 -4.44 12.73 14.62
CA LYS A 136 -5.68 12.68 15.41
C LYS A 136 -5.43 12.26 16.86
N ALA A 137 -4.54 11.29 17.09
CA ALA A 137 -4.12 10.92 18.44
C ALA A 137 -3.49 12.09 19.20
N LEU A 138 -2.68 12.90 18.51
CA LEU A 138 -2.10 14.11 19.11
C LEU A 138 -3.18 15.14 19.45
N PHE A 139 -4.12 15.42 18.54
CA PHE A 139 -5.21 16.35 18.82
C PHE A 139 -6.05 15.94 20.02
N ILE A 140 -6.48 14.67 20.09
CA ILE A 140 -7.23 14.13 21.23
C ILE A 140 -6.43 14.29 22.53
N SER A 141 -5.11 14.07 22.47
CA SER A 141 -4.23 14.28 23.63
C SER A 141 -4.12 15.74 24.04
N GLU A 142 -4.01 16.67 23.09
CA GLU A 142 -3.91 18.12 23.34
C GLU A 142 -5.21 18.70 23.92
N LEU A 143 -6.36 18.12 23.55
CA LEU A 143 -7.66 18.42 24.16
C LEU A 143 -7.79 17.90 25.60
N GLY A 144 -6.79 17.15 26.10
CA GLY A 144 -6.72 16.68 27.48
C GLY A 144 -7.44 15.36 27.73
N ALA A 145 -8.03 14.74 26.71
CA ALA A 145 -8.79 13.49 26.86
C ALA A 145 -7.94 12.30 27.33
N LEU A 146 -6.62 12.37 27.10
CA LEU A 146 -5.66 11.33 27.49
C LEU A 146 -4.73 11.76 28.64
N ALA A 147 -4.92 12.97 29.18
CA ALA A 147 -3.97 13.59 30.11
C ALA A 147 -3.73 12.79 31.39
N ASP A 148 -4.72 11.98 31.81
CA ASP A 148 -4.63 11.13 33.01
C ASP A 148 -3.79 9.86 32.79
N GLY A 149 -3.59 9.43 31.54
CA GLY A 149 -2.88 8.21 31.20
C GLY A 149 -1.52 8.44 30.54
N ILE A 150 -1.44 9.40 29.61
CA ILE A 150 -0.24 9.68 28.82
C ILE A 150 -0.10 11.20 28.69
N SER A 151 1.08 11.72 29.02
CA SER A 151 1.32 13.15 28.86
C SER A 151 1.33 13.53 27.36
N PRO A 152 0.72 14.66 26.97
CA PRO A 152 0.72 15.10 25.58
C PRO A 152 2.11 15.28 24.97
N GLY A 153 3.12 15.53 25.82
CA GLY A 153 4.52 15.61 25.39
C GLY A 153 5.06 14.29 24.85
N VAL A 154 4.68 13.14 25.43
CA VAL A 154 5.09 11.81 24.96
C VAL A 154 4.50 11.53 23.58
N ILE A 155 3.21 11.81 23.38
CA ILE A 155 2.54 11.61 22.09
C ILE A 155 3.15 12.53 21.03
N ARG A 156 3.41 13.80 21.37
CA ARG A 156 4.08 14.75 20.46
C ARG A 156 5.45 14.24 20.02
N SER A 157 6.24 13.67 20.95
CA SER A 157 7.51 13.05 20.59
C SER A 157 7.32 11.89 19.61
N LEU A 158 6.37 10.99 19.85
CA LEU A 158 6.09 9.84 18.95
C LEU A 158 5.64 10.24 17.55
N VAL A 159 4.90 11.35 17.43
CA VAL A 159 4.48 11.89 16.13
C VAL A 159 5.65 12.53 15.38
N ALA A 160 6.54 13.23 16.10
CA ALA A 160 7.69 13.94 15.52
C ALA A 160 8.91 13.04 15.25
N LEU A 161 8.87 11.75 15.61
CA LEU A 161 9.92 10.79 15.26
C LEU A 161 9.88 10.54 13.75
N GLU A 162 10.90 11.05 13.07
CA GLU A 162 11.25 10.65 11.71
C GLU A 162 12.17 9.42 11.78
N ASP A 163 11.80 8.34 11.10
CA ASP A 163 12.72 7.25 10.84
C ASP A 163 13.80 7.77 9.90
N LYS A 164 15.03 7.93 10.43
CA LYS A 164 16.19 8.19 9.56
C LYS A 164 16.41 6.97 8.66
N PRO A 165 16.70 7.18 7.37
CA PRO A 165 16.92 6.10 6.41
C PRO A 165 18.14 5.23 6.76
#